data_AF-A0AAD3DNH7-F1
#
_entry.id   AF-A0AAD3DNH7-F1
#
_cell.length_a   1.000
_cell.length_b   1.000
_cell.length_c   1.000
_cell.angle_alpha   90.00
_cell.angle_beta   90.00
_cell.angle_gamma   90.00
#
_symmetry.space_group_name_H-M   'P 1'
#
loop_
_entity.id
_entity.type
_entity.pdbx_description
1 polymer ?
#
loop_
_entity_poly.entity_id
_entity_poly.type
_entity_poly.pdbx_seq_one_letter_code
_entity_poly.pdbx_strand_id
1 'polypeptide(L)'
;WEPTLVALGHCMRKLCRFAAAADCYSAALALCPASPSTLAAMGFVAQLAGDPRVAVEHYHAALALRPDDPFTTDMLRAALQEYAEAAAAEEEAAAAAAGFAPGRFSAFG
;
A
#
# COMPACT_ATOMS: atom_id res chain seq x y z
N TRP A 1 25.13 -6.96 -7.56
CA TRP A 1 24.37 -7.58 -6.46
C TRP A 1 22.95 -7.03 -6.34
N GLU A 2 22.65 -5.81 -6.81
CA GLU A 2 21.28 -5.27 -6.90
C GLU A 2 20.27 -6.18 -7.64
N PRO A 3 20.53 -6.65 -8.89
CA PRO A 3 19.51 -7.40 -9.64
C PRO A 3 19.16 -8.74 -8.99
N THR A 4 20.10 -9.34 -8.26
CA THR A 4 19.88 -10.58 -7.52
C THR A 4 18.94 -10.39 -6.34
N LEU A 5 19.06 -9.27 -5.62
CA LEU A 5 18.17 -8.92 -4.51
C LEU A 5 16.76 -8.59 -4.99
N VAL A 6 16.63 -7.87 -6.11
CA VAL A 6 15.34 -7.58 -6.74
C VAL A 6 14.65 -8.87 -7.21
N ALA A 7 15.40 -9.77 -7.85
CA ALA A 7 14.87 -11.08 -8.26
C ALA A 7 14.43 -11.92 -7.06
N LEU A 8 15.20 -11.91 -5.96
CA LEU A 8 14.81 -12.57 -4.71
C LEU A 8 13.53 -11.96 -4.12
N GLY A 9 13.42 -10.63 -4.11
CA GLY A 9 12.20 -9.92 -3.70
C GLY A 9 10.98 -10.34 -4.52
N HIS A 10 11.13 -10.48 -5.85
CA HIS A 10 10.05 -10.98 -6.71
C HIS A 10 9.63 -12.41 -6.37
N CYS A 11 10.59 -13.28 -6.07
CA CYS A 11 10.32 -14.65 -5.63
C CYS A 11 9.59 -14.67 -4.27
N MET A 12 10.07 -13.90 -3.30
CA MET A 12 9.46 -13.81 -1.96
C MET A 12 8.02 -13.25 -2.03
N ARG A 13 7.77 -12.27 -2.90
CA ARG A 13 6.43 -11.76 -3.18
C ARG A 13 5.50 -12.86 -3.70
N LYS A 14 5.97 -13.68 -4.65
CA LYS A 14 5.19 -14.81 -5.18
C LYS A 14 4.90 -15.89 -4.13
N LEU A 15 5.74 -15.99 -3.11
CA LEU A 15 5.55 -16.87 -1.95
C LEU A 15 4.68 -16.24 -0.85
N CYS A 16 4.08 -15.07 -1.09
CA CYS A 16 3.31 -14.29 -0.11
C CYS A 16 4.10 -13.92 1.15
N ARG A 17 5.45 -13.92 1.08
CA ARG A 17 6.33 -13.52 2.18
C ARG A 17 6.67 -12.03 2.05
N PHE A 18 5.68 -11.17 2.29
CA PHE A 18 5.76 -9.73 2.02
C PHE A 18 6.83 -9.01 2.85
N ALA A 19 6.96 -9.34 4.14
CA ALA A 19 8.00 -8.75 5.01
C ALA A 19 9.42 -9.05 4.48
N ALA A 20 9.70 -10.32 4.17
CA ALA A 20 11.00 -10.71 3.62
C ALA A 20 11.26 -10.10 2.23
N ALA A 21 10.21 -9.90 1.42
CA ALA A 21 10.34 -9.21 0.14
C ALA A 21 10.71 -7.73 0.34
N ALA A 22 10.10 -7.04 1.31
CA ALA A 22 10.44 -5.67 1.66
C ALA A 22 11.90 -5.54 2.12
N ASP A 23 12.39 -6.46 2.94
CA ASP A 23 13.80 -6.51 3.37
C ASP A 23 14.76 -6.68 2.18
N CYS A 24 14.39 -7.51 1.19
CA CYS A 24 15.19 -7.69 -0.02
C CYS A 24 15.26 -6.41 -0.86
N TYR A 25 14.14 -5.70 -1.00
CA TYR A 25 14.11 -4.45 -1.76
C TYR A 25 14.75 -3.28 -1.03
N SER A 26 14.66 -3.21 0.30
CA SER A 26 15.36 -2.20 1.09
C SER A 26 16.88 -2.39 0.98
N ALA A 27 17.36 -3.64 1.00
CA ALA A 27 18.76 -3.96 0.72
C ALA A 27 19.15 -3.61 -0.73
N ALA A 28 18.26 -3.81 -1.71
CA ALA A 28 18.51 -3.40 -3.09
C ALA A 28 18.60 -1.86 -3.23
N LEU A 29 17.74 -1.11 -2.53
CA LEU A 29 17.78 0.36 -2.49
C LEU A 29 19.01 0.92 -1.79
N ALA A 30 19.53 0.23 -0.77
CA ALA A 30 20.79 0.60 -0.14
C ALA A 30 21.98 0.53 -1.13
N LEU A 31 21.91 -0.38 -2.11
CA LEU A 31 22.91 -0.48 -3.17
C LEU A 31 22.64 0.52 -4.32
N CYS A 32 21.37 0.72 -4.67
CA CYS A 32 20.94 1.61 -5.75
C CYS A 32 19.74 2.46 -5.30
N PRO A 33 20.00 3.64 -4.71
CA PRO A 33 18.95 4.45 -4.10
C PRO A 33 18.00 5.12 -5.10
N ALA A 34 18.30 5.07 -6.40
CA ALA A 34 17.55 5.75 -7.46
C ALA A 34 16.88 4.77 -8.45
N SER A 35 16.44 3.62 -7.97
CA SER A 35 15.85 2.56 -8.81
C SER A 35 14.31 2.66 -8.81
N PRO A 36 13.67 3.27 -9.83
CA PRO A 36 12.21 3.44 -9.86
C PRO A 36 11.46 2.10 -9.90
N SER A 37 12.03 1.08 -10.56
CA SER A 37 11.45 -0.27 -10.61
C SER A 37 11.41 -0.94 -9.24
N THR A 38 12.45 -0.73 -8.42
CA THR A 38 12.51 -1.29 -7.06
C THR A 38 11.51 -0.60 -6.14
N LEU A 39 11.36 0.73 -6.25
CA LEU A 39 10.35 1.49 -5.51
C LEU A 39 8.92 1.07 -5.89
N ALA A 40 8.64 0.90 -7.18
CA ALA A 40 7.35 0.39 -7.64
C ALA A 40 7.07 -1.04 -7.13
N ALA A 41 8.08 -1.90 -7.11
CA ALA A 41 7.95 -3.26 -6.58
C ALA A 41 7.69 -3.29 -5.07
N MET A 42 8.30 -2.37 -4.30
CA MET A 42 7.99 -2.21 -2.87
C MET A 42 6.57 -1.70 -2.64
N GLY A 43 6.13 -0.70 -3.41
CA GLY A 43 4.75 -0.21 -3.35
C GLY A 43 3.76 -1.34 -3.60
N PHE A 44 4.04 -2.19 -4.59
CA PHE A 44 3.20 -3.34 -4.89
C PHE A 44 3.19 -4.40 -3.79
N VAL A 45 4.33 -4.63 -3.12
CA VAL A 45 4.37 -5.54 -1.96
C VAL A 45 3.62 -4.97 -0.76
N ALA A 46 3.72 -3.66 -0.49
CA ALA A 46 2.98 -3.01 0.60
C ALA A 46 1.46 -3.08 0.37
N GLN A 47 1.02 -2.90 -0.88
CA GLN A 47 -0.37 -3.04 -1.26
C GLN A 47 -0.88 -4.48 -1.01
N LEU A 48 -0.10 -5.49 -1.40
CA LEU A 48 -0.41 -6.90 -1.12
C LEU A 48 -0.33 -7.26 0.38
N ALA A 49 0.45 -6.53 1.16
CA ALA A 49 0.53 -6.71 2.62
C ALA A 49 -0.67 -6.13 3.37
N GLY A 50 -1.51 -5.33 2.69
CA GLY A 50 -2.67 -4.66 3.29
C GLY A 50 -2.37 -3.26 3.84
N ASP A 51 -1.23 -2.68 3.48
CA ASP A 51 -0.80 -1.34 3.91
C ASP A 51 -0.81 -0.36 2.71
N PRO A 52 -2.00 0.03 2.20
CA PRO A 52 -2.09 0.89 1.01
C PRO A 52 -1.51 2.29 1.25
N ARG A 53 -1.44 2.77 2.50
CA ARG A 53 -0.79 4.03 2.87
C ARG A 53 0.69 4.05 2.46
N VAL A 54 1.43 3.01 2.85
CA VAL A 54 2.86 2.87 2.56
C VAL A 54 3.08 2.62 1.06
N ALA A 55 2.16 1.90 0.41
CA ALA A 55 2.20 1.68 -1.03
C ALA A 55 2.18 3.00 -1.81
N VAL A 56 1.28 3.92 -1.45
CA VAL A 56 1.13 5.24 -2.08
C VAL A 56 2.43 6.06 -1.97
N GLU A 57 3.08 6.07 -0.80
CA GLU A 57 4.36 6.78 -0.61
C GLU A 57 5.46 6.24 -1.55
N HIS A 58 5.58 4.91 -1.67
CA HIS A 58 6.57 4.28 -2.54
C HIS A 58 6.29 4.51 -4.03
N TYR A 59 5.03 4.47 -4.45
CA TYR A 59 4.67 4.81 -5.84
C TYR A 59 4.93 6.27 -6.17
N HIS A 60 4.67 7.20 -5.24
CA HIS A 60 5.03 8.61 -5.43
C HIS A 60 6.54 8.79 -5.54
N ALA A 61 7.34 8.11 -4.73
CA ALA A 61 8.80 8.14 -4.84
C ALA A 61 9.28 7.57 -6.19
N ALA A 62 8.66 6.51 -6.70
CA ALA A 62 8.97 5.96 -8.01
C ALA A 62 8.64 6.95 -9.15
N LEU A 63 7.46 7.60 -9.09
CA LEU A 63 7.04 8.60 -10.08
C LEU A 63 7.86 9.90 -10.02
N ALA A 64 8.39 10.26 -8.85
CA ALA A 64 9.30 11.40 -8.71
C ALA A 64 10.60 11.18 -9.50
N LEU A 65 11.07 9.93 -9.59
CA LEU A 65 12.24 9.57 -10.40
C LEU A 65 11.87 9.37 -11.88
N ARG A 66 10.74 8.72 -12.15
CA ARG A 66 10.25 8.44 -13.50
C ARG A 66 8.76 8.78 -13.61
N PRO A 67 8.43 10.02 -13.99
CA PRO A 67 7.03 10.44 -14.13
C PRO A 67 6.34 9.81 -15.35
N ASP A 68 7.11 9.34 -16.32
CA ASP A 68 6.63 8.68 -17.54
C ASP A 68 6.60 7.15 -17.38
N ASP A 69 5.94 6.67 -16.32
CA ASP A 69 5.65 5.26 -16.14
C ASP A 69 4.14 5.04 -15.95
N PRO A 70 3.43 4.63 -17.03
CA PRO A 70 2.00 4.34 -16.97
C PRO A 70 1.67 3.24 -15.96
N PHE A 71 2.56 2.24 -15.82
CA PHE A 71 2.33 1.13 -14.92
C PHE A 71 2.29 1.59 -13.46
N THR A 72 3.30 2.36 -13.03
CA THR A 72 3.35 2.91 -11.67
C THR A 72 2.20 3.88 -11.42
N THR A 73 1.76 4.63 -12.44
CA THR A 73 0.61 5.54 -12.34
C THR A 73 -0.71 4.78 -12.12
N ASP A 74 -0.93 3.69 -12.83
CA ASP A 74 -2.12 2.85 -12.65
C ASP A 74 -2.11 2.13 -11.30
N MET A 75 -0.96 1.66 -10.85
CA MET A 75 -0.81 1.05 -9.53
C MET A 75 -1.04 2.06 -8.39
N LEU A 76 -0.54 3.30 -8.53
CA LEU A 76 -0.84 4.38 -7.58
C LEU A 76 -2.34 4.66 -7.50
N ARG A 77 -3.03 4.71 -8.66
CA ARG A 77 -4.48 4.94 -8.70
C ARG A 77 -5.23 3.84 -7.95
N ALA A 78 -4.86 2.58 -8.17
CA ALA A 78 -5.45 1.45 -7.46
C ALA A 78 -5.21 1.53 -5.94
N ALA A 79 -3.97 1.83 -5.52
CA ALA A 79 -3.64 1.96 -4.10
C ALA A 79 -4.38 3.12 -3.42
N LEU A 80 -4.60 4.24 -4.11
CA LEU A 80 -5.39 5.36 -3.60
C LEU A 80 -6.87 5.00 -3.42
N GLN A 81 -7.43 4.19 -4.32
CA GLN A 81 -8.81 3.70 -4.19
C GLN A 81 -8.95 2.79 -2.97
N GLU A 82 -8.06 1.81 -2.83
CA GLU A 82 -8.02 0.93 -1.65
C GLU A 82 -7.83 1.72 -0.35
N TYR A 83 -6.98 2.75 -0.36
CA TYR A 83 -6.79 3.62 0.78
C TYR A 83 -8.06 4.40 1.17
N ALA A 84 -8.77 4.95 0.18
CA ALA A 84 -10.02 5.67 0.40
C ALA A 84 -11.13 4.75 0.91
N GLU A 85 -11.23 3.53 0.38
CA GLU A 85 -12.18 2.51 0.83
C GLU A 85 -11.89 2.08 2.27
N ALA A 86 -10.61 1.85 2.62
CA ALA A 86 -10.21 1.53 3.99
C ALA A 86 -10.55 2.67 4.97
N ALA A 87 -10.28 3.91 4.59
CA ALA A 87 -10.60 5.08 5.42
C ALA A 87 -12.12 5.26 5.61
N ALA A 88 -12.92 5.06 4.56
CA ALA A 88 -14.38 5.13 4.65
C ALA A 88 -14.95 4.02 5.54
N ALA A 89 -14.40 2.80 5.47
CA ALA A 89 -14.80 1.69 6.33
C ALA A 89 -14.47 1.96 7.81
N GLU A 90 -13.33 2.58 8.10
CA GLU A 90 -12.98 3.01 9.46
C GLU A 90 -13.95 4.08 9.98
N GLU A 91 -14.35 5.04 9.16
CA GLU A 91 -15.30 6.08 9.53
C GLU A 91 -16.71 5.52 9.78
N GLU A 92 -17.19 4.61 8.93
CA GLU A 92 -18.47 3.93 9.11
C GLU A 92 -18.47 3.03 10.35
N ALA A 93 -17.38 2.29 10.58
CA ALA A 93 -17.22 1.49 11.79
C ALA A 93 -17.17 2.35 13.06
N ALA A 94 -16.49 3.51 13.01
CA ALA A 94 -16.47 4.47 14.11
C ALA A 94 -17.85 5.08 14.36
N ALA A 95 -18.59 5.43 13.32
CA ALA A 95 -19.97 5.95 13.42
C ALA A 95 -20.93 4.90 14.00
N ALA A 96 -20.80 3.62 13.59
CA ALA A 96 -21.57 2.52 14.15
C ALA A 96 -21.24 2.27 15.63
N ALA A 97 -19.95 2.33 16.00
CA ALA A 97 -19.50 2.19 17.39
C ALA A 97 -19.91 3.39 18.28
N ALA A 98 -20.01 4.59 17.71
CA ALA A 98 -20.44 5.81 18.40
C ALA A 98 -21.95 5.87 18.70
N GLY A 99 -22.73 4.86 18.29
CA GLY A 99 -24.08 4.66 18.79
C GLY A 99 -25.12 5.58 18.18
N PHE A 100 -25.45 5.36 16.91
CA PHE A 100 -26.81 5.64 16.44
C PHE A 100 -27.76 4.61 17.10
N ALA A 101 -28.17 4.89 18.34
CA ALA A 101 -29.40 4.36 18.89
C ALA A 101 -30.54 5.26 18.38
N PRO A 102 -31.29 4.91 17.32
CA PRO A 102 -32.47 5.66 16.97
C PRO A 102 -33.39 5.63 18.18
N GLY A 103 -33.68 6.83 18.70
CA GLY A 103 -34.23 7.04 20.02
C GLY A 103 -35.38 6.08 20.34
N ARG A 104 -35.22 5.33 21.43
CA ARG A 104 -36.34 4.78 22.19
C ARG A 104 -37.12 5.94 22.80
N PHE A 105 -37.83 6.70 21.96
CA PHE A 105 -38.88 7.62 22.41
C PHE A 105 -40.07 6.77 22.86
N SER A 106 -39.96 6.18 24.04
CA SER A 106 -41.13 5.78 24.80
C SER A 106 -41.65 7.01 25.54
N ALA A 107 -42.61 7.71 24.95
CA ALA A 107 -43.55 8.54 25.71
C ALA A 107 -44.85 7.71 25.79
N PHE A 108 -45.14 7.02 26.90
CA PHE A 108 -46.05 7.50 27.97
C PHE A 108 -47.24 8.24 27.35
N GLY A 109 -48.42 7.65 27.23
CA GLY A 109 -49.20 7.03 28.30
C GLY A 109 -50.30 8.01 28.67
#